data_AF-A0A918F9P4-F1
#
_entry.id   AF-A0A918F9P4-F1
#
_cell.length_a   1.000
_cell.length_b   1.000
_cell.length_c   1.000
_cell.angle_alpha   90.00
_cell.angle_beta   90.00
_cell.angle_gamma   90.00
#
_symmetry.space_group_name_H-M   'P 1'
#
loop_
_entity.id
_entity.type
_entity.pdbx_description
1 polymer ?
#
loop_
_entity_poly.entity_id
_entity_poly.type
_entity_poly.pdbx_seq_one_letter_code
_entity_poly.pdbx_strand_id
1 'polypeptide(L)'
;MTSGLSRRTALGAGAAALGAAAVGTAAPAQAQQATRTAAASTPSAADSGLDPATPVRSQFLGREGTAYDGASQWSAHRLELAVVGDLPGDGDAEHRFAVRFTTDDAARDGIYRLTAPGEPDAILYLTRVGGGAPTLEGVVDRRAV
;
A
#
# COMPACT_ATOMS: atom_id res chain seq x y z
N MET A 1 12.80 40.22 33.29
CA MET A 1 12.40 40.25 31.86
C MET A 1 11.73 38.93 31.51
N THR A 2 10.50 39.04 30.99
CA THR A 2 9.65 38.08 30.26
C THR A 2 9.47 36.64 30.78
N SER A 3 8.33 36.41 31.43
CA SER A 3 7.67 35.11 31.59
C SER A 3 7.20 34.57 30.23
N GLY A 4 7.45 33.29 29.94
CA GLY A 4 6.96 32.56 28.76
C GLY A 4 5.83 31.60 29.11
N LEU A 5 4.74 31.66 28.34
CA LEU A 5 3.39 31.18 28.65
C LEU A 5 3.18 29.68 28.45
N SER A 6 2.49 29.04 29.42
CA SER A 6 1.78 27.77 29.24
C SER A 6 0.34 28.04 28.76
N ARG A 7 -0.07 27.43 27.65
CA ARG A 7 -1.44 27.43 27.13
C ARG A 7 -1.76 25.97 26.74
N ARG A 8 -2.53 25.24 27.56
CA ARG A 8 -3.97 24.90 27.38
C ARG A 8 -4.23 24.22 26.01
N THR A 9 -4.85 23.05 25.87
CA THR A 9 -6.08 22.55 26.51
C THR A 9 -6.34 21.11 26.04
N ALA A 10 -6.60 20.18 26.96
CA ALA A 10 -7.21 18.88 26.64
C ALA A 10 -8.66 18.89 27.19
N LEU A 11 -9.63 19.11 26.29
CA LEU A 11 -11.02 18.68 26.45
C LEU A 11 -11.10 17.30 25.77
N GLY A 12 -11.57 16.21 26.39
CA GLY A 12 -12.94 16.00 26.88
C GLY A 12 -13.87 15.78 25.68
N ALA A 13 -14.75 14.79 25.55
CA ALA A 13 -15.25 13.70 26.38
C ALA A 13 -16.21 12.86 25.48
N GLY A 14 -16.70 11.72 25.97
CA GLY A 14 -17.90 11.03 25.47
C GLY A 14 -17.59 9.81 24.59
N ALA A 15 -17.65 8.55 25.07
CA ALA A 15 -18.73 7.80 25.71
C ALA A 15 -19.92 7.46 24.79
N ALA A 16 -20.27 6.18 24.85
CA ALA A 16 -21.51 5.50 24.44
C ALA A 16 -21.42 4.68 23.13
N ALA A 17 -22.05 3.52 22.99
CA ALA A 17 -22.68 2.56 23.89
C ALA A 17 -23.31 1.48 22.97
N LEU A 18 -23.31 0.21 23.39
CA LEU A 18 -24.31 -0.83 23.08
C LEU A 18 -24.38 -1.30 21.59
N GLY A 19 -24.69 -2.55 21.25
CA GLY A 19 -25.17 -3.68 22.02
C GLY A 19 -25.20 -4.93 21.12
N ALA A 20 -25.28 -6.09 21.75
CA ALA A 20 -25.33 -7.41 21.15
C ALA A 20 -26.68 -7.74 20.50
N ALA A 21 -26.69 -8.64 19.50
CA ALA A 21 -27.59 -9.79 19.43
C ALA A 21 -27.28 -10.69 18.22
N ALA A 22 -27.04 -11.97 18.49
CA ALA A 22 -27.21 -13.06 17.55
C ALA A 22 -28.67 -13.55 17.59
N VAL A 23 -29.26 -13.98 16.46
CA VAL A 23 -29.99 -15.27 16.26
C VAL A 23 -30.77 -15.30 14.92
N GLY A 24 -30.64 -16.41 14.18
CA GLY A 24 -31.79 -17.26 13.79
C GLY A 24 -32.73 -16.88 12.62
N THR A 25 -32.47 -17.51 11.47
CA THR A 25 -33.37 -18.29 10.58
C THR A 25 -34.69 -17.76 9.96
N ALA A 26 -34.78 -18.04 8.64
CA ALA A 26 -35.94 -18.45 7.82
C ALA A 26 -36.73 -17.39 7.01
N ALA A 27 -36.77 -17.61 5.69
CA ALA A 27 -37.67 -16.99 4.70
C ALA A 27 -39.07 -17.65 4.72
N PRO A 28 -40.13 -17.03 4.16
CA PRO A 28 -40.43 -17.27 2.75
C PRO A 28 -41.04 -16.07 1.97
N ALA A 29 -41.23 -16.33 0.68
CA ALA A 29 -41.55 -15.46 -0.44
C ALA A 29 -42.78 -14.54 -0.35
N GLN A 30 -42.68 -13.37 -0.99
CA GLN A 30 -43.79 -12.75 -1.72
C GLN A 30 -43.31 -12.22 -3.07
N ALA A 31 -43.98 -12.65 -4.14
CA ALA A 31 -43.83 -12.15 -5.50
C ALA A 31 -44.76 -10.95 -5.69
N GLN A 32 -44.24 -9.78 -6.05
CA GLN A 32 -45.03 -8.68 -6.60
C GLN A 32 -44.31 -7.98 -7.75
N GLN A 33 -45.16 -7.53 -8.68
CA GLN A 33 -44.93 -7.21 -10.07
C GLN A 33 -44.07 -5.98 -10.36
N ALA A 34 -43.54 -6.01 -11.58
CA ALA A 34 -42.86 -4.98 -12.34
C ALA A 34 -43.30 -3.52 -12.07
N THR A 35 -42.33 -2.63 -11.89
CA THR A 35 -42.36 -1.27 -12.43
C THR A 35 -40.93 -0.82 -12.75
N ARG A 36 -40.84 -0.03 -13.81
CA ARG A 36 -39.65 0.36 -14.57
C ARG A 36 -38.65 1.23 -13.78
N THR A 37 -37.38 1.07 -14.14
CA THR A 37 -36.31 2.08 -14.18
C THR A 37 -35.98 2.82 -12.89
N ALA A 38 -34.92 2.36 -12.22
CA ALA A 38 -33.91 3.27 -11.70
C ALA A 38 -32.56 2.70 -12.13
N ALA A 39 -31.88 3.43 -13.01
CA ALA A 39 -30.52 3.15 -13.42
C ALA A 39 -29.70 2.94 -12.14
N ALA A 40 -29.19 1.73 -11.95
CA ALA A 40 -28.12 1.50 -10.99
C ALA A 40 -27.00 2.42 -11.47
N SER A 41 -26.79 3.52 -10.74
CA SER A 41 -25.60 4.33 -10.86
C SER A 41 -24.43 3.38 -10.69
N THR A 42 -23.84 2.99 -11.82
CA THR A 42 -22.49 2.48 -11.84
C THR A 42 -21.67 3.45 -10.99
N PRO A 43 -20.83 2.99 -10.05
CA PRO A 43 -19.74 3.83 -9.62
C PRO A 43 -18.93 4.11 -10.88
N SER A 44 -19.17 5.29 -11.47
CA SER A 44 -18.23 5.88 -12.41
C SER A 44 -16.98 6.01 -11.57
N ALA A 45 -16.02 5.10 -11.79
CA ALA A 45 -14.66 5.31 -11.36
C ALA A 45 -14.31 6.70 -11.86
N ALA A 46 -14.27 7.64 -10.91
CA ALA A 46 -13.97 9.01 -11.22
C ALA A 46 -12.64 8.97 -11.93
N ASP A 47 -12.69 9.43 -13.17
CA ASP A 47 -11.60 9.88 -14.01
C ASP A 47 -10.31 10.08 -13.18
N SER A 48 -9.40 9.10 -13.25
CA SER A 48 -8.05 9.28 -12.73
C SER A 48 -7.38 10.33 -13.60
N GLY A 49 -7.65 11.59 -13.30
CA GLY A 49 -7.03 12.75 -13.91
C GLY A 49 -5.54 12.74 -13.61
N LEU A 50 -4.80 11.93 -14.35
CA LEU A 50 -3.35 11.91 -14.38
C LEU A 50 -2.91 13.10 -15.24
N ASP A 51 -2.33 14.11 -14.59
CA ASP A 51 -1.73 15.26 -15.26
C ASP A 51 -0.58 14.79 -16.19
N PRO A 52 -0.54 15.17 -17.48
CA PRO A 52 0.48 14.74 -18.44
C PRO A 52 1.90 15.26 -18.16
N ALA A 53 2.10 16.13 -17.16
CA ALA A 53 3.42 16.49 -16.62
C ALA A 53 3.84 15.66 -15.38
N THR A 54 2.98 14.73 -14.91
CA THR A 54 3.23 13.94 -13.71
C THR A 54 4.28 12.89 -13.99
N PRO A 55 5.40 12.88 -13.28
CA PRO A 55 6.30 11.78 -13.38
C PRO A 55 5.87 10.78 -12.26
N VAL A 56 5.64 9.52 -12.69
CA VAL A 56 4.96 8.44 -11.95
C VAL A 56 5.97 7.39 -11.42
N ARG A 57 7.25 7.75 -11.32
CA ARG A 57 8.24 6.94 -12.03
C ARG A 57 8.76 5.69 -11.31
N SER A 58 8.84 4.57 -12.03
CA SER A 58 8.23 4.33 -13.35
C SER A 58 7.56 2.98 -13.41
N GLN A 59 6.48 2.89 -12.63
CA GLN A 59 5.47 1.83 -12.53
C GLN A 59 5.65 0.82 -11.39
N PHE A 60 6.68 0.95 -10.54
CA PHE A 60 6.55 0.47 -9.16
C PHE A 60 5.90 1.61 -8.37
N LEU A 61 4.59 1.52 -8.19
CA LEU A 61 3.76 2.53 -7.52
C LEU A 61 3.75 2.36 -5.98
N GLY A 62 4.66 1.54 -5.47
CA GLY A 62 4.65 1.14 -4.08
C GLY A 62 4.82 2.29 -3.12
N ARG A 63 3.89 2.35 -2.17
CA ARG A 63 3.89 3.31 -1.07
C ARG A 63 4.51 2.67 0.16
N GLU A 64 5.26 3.45 0.92
CA GLU A 64 5.75 2.99 2.22
C GLU A 64 4.58 2.54 3.11
N GLY A 65 4.76 1.41 3.80
CA GLY A 65 3.74 0.70 4.56
C GLY A 65 2.87 -0.25 3.73
N THR A 66 3.00 -0.29 2.39
CA THR A 66 2.27 -1.27 1.58
C THR A 66 2.87 -2.66 1.77
N ALA A 67 1.99 -3.64 2.02
CA ALA A 67 2.34 -5.05 2.07
C ALA A 67 2.14 -5.71 0.70
N TYR A 68 3.15 -6.44 0.27
CA TYR A 68 3.19 -7.23 -0.95
C TYR A 68 3.30 -8.71 -0.61
N ASP A 69 2.66 -9.53 -1.43
CA ASP A 69 3.01 -10.95 -1.51
C ASP A 69 4.18 -11.08 -2.49
N GLY A 70 5.34 -11.46 -1.96
CA GLY A 70 6.58 -11.63 -2.72
C GLY A 70 6.87 -13.10 -3.00
N ALA A 71 6.67 -13.54 -4.24
CA ALA A 71 6.99 -14.89 -4.66
C ALA A 71 8.38 -14.96 -5.30
N SER A 72 9.25 -15.81 -4.75
CA SER A 72 10.55 -16.18 -5.33
C SER A 72 10.56 -17.64 -5.81
N GLN A 73 11.64 -18.06 -6.45
CA GLN A 73 11.86 -19.44 -6.85
C GLN A 73 11.99 -20.45 -5.69
N TRP A 74 12.19 -19.99 -4.46
CA TRP A 74 12.32 -20.87 -3.28
C TRP A 74 11.06 -20.87 -2.42
N SER A 75 10.44 -19.71 -2.27
CA SER A 75 9.35 -19.50 -1.31
C SER A 75 8.63 -18.18 -1.56
N ALA A 76 7.41 -18.10 -1.01
CA ALA A 76 6.64 -16.86 -0.96
C ALA A 76 6.73 -16.25 0.45
N HIS A 77 6.90 -14.94 0.50
CA HIS A 77 7.05 -14.16 1.74
C HIS A 77 6.17 -12.93 1.70
N ARG A 78 5.72 -12.49 2.87
CA ARG A 78 5.06 -11.19 3.00
C ARG A 78 6.12 -10.11 3.13
N LEU A 79 6.14 -9.17 2.20
CA LEU A 79 7.13 -8.11 2.11
C LEU A 79 6.44 -6.78 2.38
N GLU A 80 6.84 -6.07 3.43
CA GLU A 80 6.30 -4.74 3.73
C GLU A 80 7.31 -3.68 3.30
N LEU A 81 6.89 -2.79 2.39
CA LEU A 81 7.75 -1.73 1.88
C LEU A 81 8.01 -0.70 2.98
N ALA A 82 9.20 -0.71 3.55
CA ALA A 82 9.57 0.14 4.68
C ALA A 82 10.12 1.49 4.24
N VAL A 83 10.92 1.52 3.16
CA VAL A 83 11.59 2.75 2.70
C VAL A 83 11.65 2.78 1.18
N VAL A 84 11.38 3.95 0.61
CA VAL A 84 11.75 4.32 -0.76
C VAL A 84 12.73 5.48 -0.68
N GLY A 85 13.97 5.27 -1.13
CA GLY A 85 15.04 6.25 -0.95
C GLY A 85 15.83 6.52 -2.22
N ASP A 86 16.29 7.75 -2.38
CA ASP A 86 17.07 8.15 -3.55
C ASP A 86 18.48 7.53 -3.51
N LEU A 87 18.98 7.17 -4.69
CA LEU A 87 20.36 6.71 -4.82
C LEU A 87 21.32 7.90 -4.95
N PRO A 88 22.51 7.84 -4.33
CA PRO A 88 23.50 8.90 -4.44
C PRO A 88 24.06 9.05 -5.87
N GLY A 89 24.43 10.28 -6.21
CA GLY A 89 25.08 10.66 -7.47
C GLY A 89 24.18 11.48 -8.40
N ASP A 90 24.70 11.84 -9.58
CA ASP A 90 23.93 12.53 -10.61
C ASP A 90 22.95 11.56 -11.28
N GLY A 91 21.68 11.92 -11.33
CA GLY A 91 20.63 11.09 -11.93
C GLY A 91 19.24 11.62 -11.60
N ASP A 92 18.28 11.24 -12.42
CA ASP A 92 16.88 11.51 -12.17
C ASP A 92 16.39 10.57 -11.06
N ALA A 93 16.21 11.10 -9.85
CA ALA A 93 15.80 10.34 -8.65
C ALA A 93 14.52 9.53 -8.90
N GLU A 94 13.68 10.01 -9.79
CA GLU A 94 12.44 9.34 -10.14
C GLU A 94 12.61 8.05 -10.94
N HIS A 95 13.73 7.93 -11.63
CA HIS A 95 14.09 6.71 -12.35
C HIS A 95 15.13 5.88 -11.62
N ARG A 96 15.70 6.41 -10.54
CA ARG A 96 16.84 5.83 -9.86
C ARG A 96 16.69 5.93 -8.35
N PHE A 97 16.12 4.88 -7.76
CA PHE A 97 15.85 4.81 -6.33
C PHE A 97 16.07 3.39 -5.78
N ALA A 98 16.27 3.30 -4.48
CA ALA A 98 16.34 2.07 -3.71
C ALA A 98 15.03 1.85 -2.95
N VAL A 99 14.65 0.60 -2.80
CA VAL A 99 13.49 0.17 -2.01
C VAL A 99 13.94 -0.81 -0.94
N ARG A 100 13.36 -0.73 0.26
CA ARG A 100 13.64 -1.66 1.35
C ARG A 100 12.36 -2.28 1.85
N PHE A 101 12.37 -3.60 1.97
CA PHE A 101 11.27 -4.40 2.49
C PHE A 101 11.65 -5.05 3.80
N THR A 102 10.78 -4.98 4.79
CA THR A 102 10.85 -5.86 5.97
C THR A 102 10.14 -7.17 5.66
N THR A 103 10.66 -8.27 6.19
CA THR A 103 10.17 -9.64 5.90
C THR A 103 10.46 -10.57 7.07
N ASP A 104 10.37 -11.89 6.87
CA ASP A 104 10.79 -12.91 7.82
C ASP A 104 12.23 -13.40 7.58
N ASP A 105 12.78 -14.09 8.58
CA ASP A 105 14.18 -14.59 8.54
C ASP A 105 14.44 -15.68 7.50
N ALA A 106 13.41 -16.27 6.89
CA ALA A 106 13.59 -17.27 5.85
C ALA A 106 13.76 -16.66 4.45
N ALA A 107 13.42 -15.38 4.25
CA ALA A 107 13.47 -14.70 2.96
C ALA A 107 14.91 -14.52 2.46
N ARG A 108 15.22 -15.01 1.25
CA ARG A 108 16.58 -15.02 0.70
C ARG A 108 16.76 -14.03 -0.43
N ASP A 109 18.01 -13.77 -0.79
CA ASP A 109 18.38 -12.98 -1.95
C ASP A 109 17.86 -13.64 -3.23
N GLY A 110 17.27 -12.86 -4.14
CA GLY A 110 16.86 -13.35 -5.45
C GLY A 110 15.81 -12.49 -6.12
N ILE A 111 15.20 -13.05 -7.16
CA ILE A 111 14.16 -12.38 -7.94
C ILE A 111 12.81 -12.66 -7.30
N TYR A 112 12.10 -11.60 -6.94
CA TYR A 112 10.75 -11.64 -6.38
C TYR A 112 9.76 -11.03 -7.36
N ARG A 113 8.67 -11.75 -7.59
CA ARG A 113 7.44 -11.17 -8.14
C ARG A 113 6.60 -10.65 -6.98
N LEU A 114 6.31 -9.36 -7.01
CA LEU A 114 5.55 -8.63 -6.01
C LEU A 114 4.13 -8.41 -6.52
N THR A 115 3.14 -8.77 -5.70
CA THR A 115 1.72 -8.54 -6.00
C THR A 115 1.04 -7.88 -4.80
N ALA A 116 0.23 -6.85 -5.05
CA ALA A 116 -0.60 -6.23 -4.03
C ALA A 116 -1.96 -5.80 -4.64
N PRO A 117 -3.06 -5.85 -3.87
CA PRO A 117 -4.38 -5.46 -4.38
C PRO A 117 -4.40 -3.99 -4.84
N GLY A 118 -4.79 -3.76 -6.10
CA GLY A 118 -4.89 -2.40 -6.66
C GLY A 118 -3.57 -1.80 -7.13
N GLU A 119 -2.46 -2.53 -7.01
CA GLU A 119 -1.14 -2.12 -7.48
C GLU A 119 -0.72 -2.99 -8.68
N PRO A 120 0.07 -2.46 -9.63
CA PRO A 120 0.64 -3.27 -10.69
C PRO A 120 1.66 -4.27 -10.13
N ASP A 121 1.64 -5.48 -10.69
CA ASP A 121 2.66 -6.49 -10.42
C ASP A 121 4.05 -5.95 -10.77
N ALA A 122 5.04 -6.25 -9.92
CA ALA A 122 6.42 -5.87 -10.14
C ALA A 122 7.35 -7.08 -10.00
N ILE A 123 8.49 -7.04 -10.69
CA ILE A 123 9.54 -8.05 -10.54
C ILE A 123 10.83 -7.32 -10.19
N LEU A 124 11.38 -7.63 -9.02
CA LEU A 124 12.58 -6.99 -8.49
C LEU A 124 13.59 -8.04 -8.05
N TYR A 125 14.87 -7.76 -8.27
CA TYR A 125 15.93 -8.46 -7.56
C TYR A 125 16.12 -7.82 -6.20
N LEU A 126 16.00 -8.63 -5.14
CA LEU A 126 16.09 -8.20 -3.76
C LEU A 126 17.25 -8.93 -3.08
N THR A 127 18.04 -8.20 -2.29
CA THR A 127 19.17 -8.74 -1.52
C THR A 127 18.99 -8.49 -0.04
N ARG A 128 19.42 -9.42 0.79
CA ARG A 128 19.39 -9.22 2.23
C ARG A 128 20.41 -8.18 2.65
N VAL A 129 19.97 -7.23 3.46
CA VAL A 129 20.79 -6.14 3.97
C VAL A 129 20.73 -6.05 5.49
N GLY A 130 21.85 -5.65 6.10
CA GLY A 130 21.98 -5.42 7.54
C GLY A 130 22.33 -6.65 8.38
N GLY A 131 22.31 -6.46 9.71
CA GLY A 131 22.52 -7.48 10.74
C GLY A 131 21.51 -7.40 11.89
N GLY A 132 20.38 -6.71 11.64
CA GLY A 132 19.26 -6.54 12.57
C GLY A 132 18.02 -7.29 12.08
N ALA A 133 16.86 -6.62 12.05
CA ALA A 133 15.63 -7.21 11.55
C ALA A 133 15.76 -7.64 10.07
N PRO A 134 15.19 -8.80 9.68
CA PRO A 134 15.26 -9.31 8.31
C PRO A 134 14.73 -8.30 7.29
N THR A 135 15.64 -7.77 6.49
CA THR A 135 15.39 -6.70 5.52
C THR A 135 15.94 -7.11 4.17
N LEU A 136 15.16 -6.86 3.12
CA LEU A 136 15.56 -7.02 1.72
C LEU A 136 15.63 -5.65 1.04
N GLU A 137 16.67 -5.38 0.27
CA GLU A 137 16.84 -4.15 -0.51
C GLU A 137 16.83 -4.45 -2.01
N GLY A 138 16.17 -3.60 -2.78
CA GLY A 138 16.20 -3.63 -4.24
C GLY A 138 16.58 -2.26 -4.79
N VAL A 139 17.16 -2.25 -5.99
CA VAL A 139 17.48 -1.03 -6.73
C VAL A 139 16.66 -0.98 -8.01
N VAL A 140 16.00 0.15 -8.24
CA VAL A 140 15.32 0.48 -9.50
C VAL A 140 16.16 1.54 -10.20
N ASP A 141 16.73 1.22 -11.37
CA ASP A 141 17.43 2.16 -12.24
C ASP A 141 16.89 1.99 -13.67
N ARG A 142 16.05 2.94 -14.10
CA ARG A 142 15.41 2.95 -15.42
C ARG A 142 16.06 4.03 -16.29
N ARG A 143 17.07 3.64 -17.05
CA ARG A 143 17.70 4.54 -18.04
C ARG A 143 16.94 4.48 -19.36
N ALA A 144 16.68 5.64 -19.96
CA ALA A 144 16.23 5.70 -21.34
C ALA A 144 17.34 5.12 -22.23
N VAL A 145 17.00 4.10 -23.03
CA VAL A 145 17.89 3.50 -24.03
C VAL A 145 17.74 4.24 -25.35
#